data_AF-A0A7W0N4I8-F1
#
_entry.id   AF-A0A7W0N4I8-F1
#
_cell.length_a   1.000
_cell.length_b   1.000
_cell.length_c   1.000
_cell.angle_alpha   90.00
_cell.angle_beta   90.00
_cell.angle_gamma   90.00
#
_symmetry.space_group_name_H-M   'P 1'
#
loop_
_entity.id
_entity.type
_entity.pdbx_description
1 polymer ?
#
loop_
_entity_poly.entity_id
_entity_poly.type
_entity_poly.pdbx_seq_one_letter_code
_entity_poly.pdbx_strand_id
1 'polypeptide(L)'
;MLYRPEAFEPLTEDPWNADAVRDQIREIVADTDDALRGPKLMWRADDWDRWQATSPMKNLYVGAAGVLWALDELRRFGHAETRLDLAELALSNLELYRARPDQMRIELPEPRESSLLCGETGVLLVAWRLAPSAGLADDLLARVRANVSNEAEEVMWGTPGTLIAARAMLDWTGDERWRDA
;
A
#
# COMPACT_ATOMS: atom_id res chain seq x y z
N MET A 1 -27.58 13.70 20.40
CA MET A 1 -26.30 14.40 20.59
C MET A 1 -25.24 13.61 19.81
N LEU A 2 -24.64 14.20 18.78
CA LEU A 2 -23.72 13.48 17.86
C LEU A 2 -22.25 13.49 18.32
N TYR A 3 -21.91 14.30 19.32
CA TYR A 3 -20.58 14.37 19.92
C TYR A 3 -20.60 13.76 21.32
N ARG A 4 -19.69 12.81 21.57
CA ARG A 4 -19.51 12.10 22.84
C ARG A 4 -18.05 12.30 23.28
N PRO A 5 -17.75 13.25 24.17
CA PRO A 5 -16.37 13.51 24.62
C PRO A 5 -15.65 12.25 25.11
N GLU A 6 -16.38 11.32 25.74
CA GLU A 6 -15.87 10.05 26.23
C GLU A 6 -15.42 9.07 25.13
N ALA A 7 -15.71 9.37 23.86
CA ALA A 7 -15.28 8.58 22.71
C ALA A 7 -13.99 9.12 22.04
N PHE A 8 -13.41 10.20 22.58
CA PHE A 8 -12.19 10.83 22.05
C PHE A 8 -11.13 10.89 23.14
N GLU A 9 -9.86 10.75 22.74
CA GLU A 9 -8.75 11.02 23.64
C GLU A 9 -8.67 12.53 23.94
N PRO A 10 -8.47 12.95 25.21
CA PRO A 10 -8.29 14.35 25.55
C PRO A 10 -7.00 14.89 24.92
N LEU A 11 -7.02 16.18 24.55
CA LEU A 11 -5.81 16.85 24.06
C LEU A 11 -4.74 16.85 25.17
N THR A 12 -3.49 16.58 24.79
CA THR A 12 -2.34 16.74 25.71
C THR A 12 -2.05 18.21 25.98
N GLU A 13 -1.55 18.52 27.18
CA GLU A 13 -0.97 19.83 27.50
C GLU A 13 0.52 19.92 27.15
N ASP A 14 1.13 18.80 26.71
CA ASP A 14 2.52 18.77 26.30
C ASP A 14 2.74 19.65 25.06
N PRO A 15 3.76 20.53 25.05
CA PRO A 15 4.10 21.31 23.87
C PRO A 15 4.65 20.40 22.77
N TRP A 16 4.47 20.82 21.51
CA TRP A 16 5.05 20.13 20.36
C TRP A 16 6.57 19.96 20.51
N ASN A 17 7.03 18.72 20.39
CA ASN A 17 8.44 18.36 20.43
C ASN A 17 8.80 17.50 19.21
N ALA A 18 9.58 18.07 18.30
CA ALA A 18 9.95 17.39 17.05
C ALA A 18 10.85 16.16 17.27
N ASP A 19 11.67 16.16 18.33
CA ASP A 19 12.57 15.04 18.59
C ASP A 19 11.82 13.85 19.17
N ALA A 20 10.87 14.10 20.09
CA ALA A 20 9.97 13.07 20.59
C ALA A 20 9.16 12.40 19.47
N VAL A 21 8.68 13.18 18.49
CA VAL A 21 7.96 12.63 17.32
C VAL A 21 8.88 11.78 16.46
N ARG A 22 10.14 12.20 16.25
CA ARG A 22 11.12 11.41 15.50
C ARG A 22 11.49 10.12 16.23
N ASP A 23 11.62 10.16 17.55
CA ASP A 23 11.82 8.96 18.37
C ASP A 23 10.63 8.01 18.22
N GLN A 24 9.39 8.51 18.32
CA GLN A 24 8.20 7.69 18.16
C GLN A 24 8.10 7.04 16.78
N ILE A 25 8.47 7.76 15.70
CA ILE A 25 8.51 7.20 14.35
C ILE A 25 9.52 6.04 14.29
N ARG A 26 10.72 6.19 14.88
CA ARG A 26 11.72 5.11 14.93
C ARG A 26 11.23 3.91 15.72
N GLU A 27 10.55 4.13 16.83
CA GLU A 27 9.94 3.05 17.62
C GLU A 27 8.89 2.28 16.83
N ILE A 28 8.00 2.98 16.11
CA ILE A 28 7.00 2.35 15.24
C ILE A 28 7.66 1.52 14.14
N VAL A 29 8.72 2.03 13.50
CA VAL A 29 9.45 1.27 12.48
C VAL A 29 10.12 0.02 13.08
N ALA A 30 10.76 0.15 14.24
CA ALA A 30 11.39 -0.99 14.91
C ALA A 30 10.37 -2.07 15.31
N ASP A 31 9.22 -1.68 15.85
CA ASP A 31 8.11 -2.59 16.16
C ASP A 31 7.54 -3.25 14.90
N THR A 32 7.40 -2.48 13.81
CA THR A 32 6.98 -3.01 12.50
C THR A 32 7.94 -4.08 11.99
N ASP A 33 9.25 -3.85 12.10
CA ASP A 33 10.27 -4.82 11.73
C ASP A 33 10.17 -6.11 12.58
N ASP A 34 10.02 -5.97 13.89
CA ASP A 34 9.91 -7.10 14.83
C ASP A 34 8.62 -7.90 14.66
N ALA A 35 7.54 -7.25 14.22
CA ALA A 35 6.24 -7.88 13.99
C ALA A 35 6.17 -8.71 12.69
N LEU A 36 7.17 -8.64 11.81
CA LEU A 36 7.20 -9.39 10.55
C LEU A 36 7.29 -10.90 10.83
N ARG A 37 6.30 -11.68 10.34
CA ARG A 37 6.26 -13.15 10.53
C ARG A 37 6.99 -13.94 9.43
N GLY A 38 7.81 -13.27 8.65
CA GLY A 38 8.54 -13.80 7.49
C GLY A 38 7.84 -13.60 6.14
N PRO A 39 8.54 -13.87 5.03
CA PRO A 39 8.15 -13.46 3.66
C PRO A 39 6.90 -14.16 3.11
N LYS A 40 6.43 -15.25 3.76
CA LYS A 40 5.20 -15.96 3.36
C LYS A 40 3.97 -15.58 4.19
N LEU A 41 4.17 -15.06 5.39
CA LEU A 41 3.10 -14.78 6.35
C LEU A 41 2.87 -13.28 6.57
N MET A 42 3.86 -12.45 6.22
CA MET A 42 3.85 -10.99 6.36
C MET A 42 3.35 -10.56 7.75
N TRP A 43 2.90 -9.31 7.86
CA TRP A 43 2.24 -8.80 9.05
C TRP A 43 0.86 -9.39 9.22
N ARG A 44 0.46 -9.59 10.49
CA ARG A 44 -0.87 -10.05 10.81
C ARG A 44 -1.85 -8.88 10.67
N ALA A 45 -2.75 -8.97 9.71
CA ALA A 45 -3.87 -8.03 9.59
C ALA A 45 -4.78 -8.03 10.83
N ASP A 46 -5.21 -6.83 11.22
CA ASP A 46 -6.24 -6.62 12.26
C ASP A 46 -7.56 -7.31 11.86
N ASP A 47 -8.41 -7.55 12.86
CA ASP A 47 -9.71 -8.18 12.67
C ASP A 47 -10.63 -7.35 11.78
N TRP A 48 -10.57 -6.01 11.86
CA TRP A 48 -11.32 -5.10 11.00
C TRP A 48 -10.77 -5.07 9.57
N ASP A 49 -9.45 -5.04 9.42
CA ASP A 49 -8.78 -4.96 8.10
C ASP A 49 -9.01 -6.21 7.25
N ARG A 50 -9.19 -7.37 7.90
CA ARG A 50 -9.47 -8.63 7.21
C ARG A 50 -10.95 -8.96 7.14
N TRP A 51 -11.85 -8.02 7.38
CA TRP A 51 -13.29 -8.29 7.27
C TRP A 51 -13.63 -8.86 5.90
N GLN A 52 -14.21 -10.06 5.86
CA GLN A 52 -14.47 -10.84 4.63
C GLN A 52 -13.23 -11.24 3.80
N ALA A 53 -12.02 -11.10 4.34
CA ALA A 53 -10.74 -11.48 3.72
C ALA A 53 -9.92 -12.41 4.64
N THR A 54 -8.69 -12.77 4.25
CA THR A 54 -7.82 -13.66 5.04
C THR A 54 -6.45 -13.03 5.22
N SER A 55 -5.93 -13.05 6.45
CA SER A 55 -4.58 -12.60 6.78
C SER A 55 -3.51 -13.49 6.12
N PRO A 56 -2.38 -12.93 5.65
CA PRO A 56 -2.09 -11.49 5.58
C PRO A 56 -2.87 -10.79 4.46
N MET A 57 -3.19 -9.52 4.72
CA MET A 57 -3.60 -8.59 3.68
C MET A 57 -2.35 -8.15 2.90
N LYS A 58 -2.50 -7.98 1.59
CA LYS A 58 -1.37 -7.81 0.65
C LYS A 58 -1.48 -6.52 -0.14
N ASN A 59 -2.69 -5.99 -0.30
CA ASN A 59 -3.00 -4.75 -1.01
C ASN A 59 -2.36 -3.50 -0.38
N LEU A 60 -2.51 -2.37 -1.06
CA LEU A 60 -1.91 -1.09 -0.66
C LEU A 60 -2.67 -0.43 0.49
N TYR A 61 -3.98 -0.65 0.61
CA TYR A 61 -4.85 0.05 1.56
C TYR A 61 -4.62 -0.38 3.02
N VAL A 62 -4.65 -1.68 3.28
CA VAL A 62 -4.59 -2.27 4.64
C VAL A 62 -3.60 -3.43 4.71
N GLY A 63 -2.81 -3.63 3.65
CA GLY A 63 -1.95 -4.79 3.47
C GLY A 63 -0.47 -4.48 3.46
N ALA A 64 0.31 -5.53 3.24
CA ALA A 64 1.76 -5.48 3.24
C ALA A 64 2.33 -4.48 2.22
N ALA A 65 1.68 -4.23 1.08
CA ALA A 65 2.16 -3.23 0.13
C ALA A 65 2.18 -1.81 0.75
N GLY A 66 1.17 -1.46 1.57
CA GLY A 66 1.13 -0.18 2.29
C GLY A 66 2.23 -0.06 3.34
N VAL A 67 2.48 -1.14 4.09
CA VAL A 67 3.58 -1.19 5.06
C VAL A 67 4.94 -1.00 4.37
N LEU A 68 5.19 -1.74 3.29
CA LEU A 68 6.44 -1.66 2.53
C LEU A 68 6.65 -0.26 1.91
N TRP A 69 5.59 0.36 1.39
CA TRP A 69 5.63 1.74 0.92
C TRP A 69 6.01 2.72 2.03
N ALA A 70 5.35 2.63 3.20
CA ALA A 70 5.59 3.53 4.32
C ALA A 70 7.03 3.42 4.85
N LEU A 71 7.56 2.19 4.98
CA LEU A 71 8.94 1.96 5.40
C LEU A 71 9.94 2.57 4.40
N ASP A 72 9.68 2.44 3.09
CA ASP A 72 10.53 3.04 2.07
C ASP A 72 10.50 4.57 2.09
N GLU A 73 9.32 5.17 2.24
CA GLU A 73 9.18 6.63 2.35
C GLU A 73 9.91 7.16 3.58
N LEU A 74 9.68 6.56 4.76
CA LEU A 74 10.35 6.97 6.01
C LEU A 74 11.88 6.89 5.90
N ARG A 75 12.39 5.85 5.24
CA ARG A 75 13.82 5.71 4.95
C ARG A 75 14.32 6.77 3.97
N ARG A 76 13.63 6.99 2.86
CA ARG A 76 14.02 7.98 1.83
C ARG A 76 14.05 9.41 2.35
N PHE A 77 13.17 9.75 3.28
CA PHE A 77 13.14 11.07 3.94
C PHE A 77 14.05 11.17 5.18
N GLY A 78 14.78 10.09 5.53
CA GLY A 78 15.72 10.09 6.66
C GLY A 78 15.04 10.17 8.03
N HIS A 79 13.81 9.67 8.16
CA HIS A 79 13.06 9.66 9.41
C HIS A 79 13.34 8.42 10.26
N ALA A 80 13.49 7.26 9.61
CA ALA A 80 13.81 5.99 10.27
C ALA A 80 14.44 5.00 9.28
N GLU A 81 15.27 4.09 9.79
CA GLU A 81 15.82 2.96 9.04
C GLU A 81 15.05 1.69 9.39
N THR A 82 14.86 0.82 8.39
CA THR A 82 14.31 -0.54 8.57
C THR A 82 15.41 -1.58 8.36
N ARG A 83 15.34 -2.68 9.09
CA ARG A 83 16.26 -3.83 8.98
C ARG A 83 15.81 -4.83 7.91
N LEU A 84 14.64 -4.61 7.30
CA LEU A 84 14.02 -5.55 6.37
C LEU A 84 14.54 -5.37 4.94
N ASP A 85 14.66 -6.47 4.21
CA ASP A 85 14.83 -6.42 2.76
C ASP A 85 13.49 -6.09 2.09
N LEU A 86 13.23 -4.80 1.91
CA LEU A 86 11.99 -4.32 1.31
C LEU A 86 11.81 -4.81 -0.14
N ALA A 87 12.90 -4.98 -0.89
CA ALA A 87 12.83 -5.42 -2.28
C ALA A 87 12.39 -6.89 -2.36
N GLU A 88 13.02 -7.78 -1.57
CA GLU A 88 12.65 -9.19 -1.49
C GLU A 88 11.20 -9.36 -1.00
N LEU A 89 10.80 -8.60 0.03
CA LEU A 89 9.45 -8.67 0.59
C LEU A 89 8.39 -8.15 -0.39
N ALA A 90 8.69 -7.11 -1.18
CA ALA A 90 7.74 -6.58 -2.16
C ALA A 90 7.48 -7.57 -3.30
N LEU A 91 8.53 -8.24 -3.79
CA LEU A 91 8.40 -9.30 -4.80
C LEU A 91 7.63 -10.51 -4.23
N SER A 92 7.96 -10.93 -3.00
CA SER A 92 7.24 -12.00 -2.30
C SER A 92 5.76 -11.67 -2.11
N ASN A 93 5.45 -10.41 -1.76
CA ASN A 93 4.07 -9.94 -1.60
C ASN A 93 3.28 -10.02 -2.91
N LEU A 94 3.89 -9.61 -4.03
CA LEU A 94 3.29 -9.70 -5.35
C LEU A 94 3.00 -11.15 -5.74
N GLU A 95 3.93 -12.07 -5.50
CA GLU A 95 3.72 -13.50 -5.74
C GLU A 95 2.56 -14.05 -4.90
N LEU A 96 2.49 -13.71 -3.62
CA LEU A 96 1.39 -14.10 -2.73
C LEU A 96 0.05 -13.51 -3.18
N TYR A 97 0.04 -12.26 -3.66
CA TYR A 97 -1.17 -11.61 -4.17
C TYR A 97 -1.67 -12.32 -5.42
N ARG A 98 -0.79 -12.63 -6.38
CA ARG A 98 -1.13 -13.35 -7.60
C ARG A 98 -1.63 -14.77 -7.31
N ALA A 99 -1.01 -15.46 -6.36
CA ALA A 99 -1.42 -16.80 -5.95
C ALA A 99 -2.81 -16.82 -5.29
N ARG A 100 -3.11 -15.79 -4.47
CA ARG A 100 -4.40 -15.65 -3.80
C ARG A 100 -4.69 -14.17 -3.50
N PRO A 101 -5.42 -13.47 -4.39
CA PRO A 101 -5.75 -12.06 -4.18
C PRO A 101 -6.54 -11.82 -2.90
N ASP A 102 -6.52 -10.59 -2.41
CA ASP A 102 -7.33 -10.14 -1.26
C ASP A 102 -8.82 -10.06 -1.66
N GLN A 103 -9.46 -11.21 -1.83
CA GLN A 103 -10.85 -11.30 -2.24
C GLN A 103 -11.76 -10.97 -1.05
N MET A 104 -12.54 -9.90 -1.20
CA MET A 104 -13.70 -9.65 -0.34
C MET A 104 -14.91 -10.41 -0.90
N ARG A 105 -15.68 -11.05 -0.01
CA ARG A 105 -16.90 -11.80 -0.37
C ARG A 105 -18.13 -10.91 -0.52
N ILE A 106 -17.99 -9.82 -1.27
CA ILE A 106 -19.05 -8.87 -1.60
C ILE A 106 -19.00 -8.54 -3.10
N GLU A 107 -20.10 -7.98 -3.61
CA GLU A 107 -20.15 -7.43 -4.96
C GLU A 107 -19.32 -6.14 -5.01
N LEU A 108 -18.40 -6.05 -5.97
CA LEU A 108 -17.45 -4.95 -6.12
C LEU A 108 -17.42 -4.51 -7.59
N PRO A 109 -17.12 -3.23 -7.85
CA PRO A 109 -16.92 -2.72 -9.21
C PRO A 109 -15.84 -3.48 -9.96
N GLU A 110 -16.09 -3.83 -11.23
CA GLU A 110 -15.12 -4.52 -12.08
C GLU A 110 -14.40 -3.56 -13.05
N PRO A 111 -13.11 -3.79 -13.39
CA PRO A 111 -12.24 -4.87 -12.93
C PRO A 111 -11.57 -4.56 -11.58
N ARG A 112 -12.08 -5.15 -10.49
CA ARG A 112 -11.66 -4.83 -9.11
C ARG A 112 -10.18 -5.08 -8.86
N GLU A 113 -9.62 -6.07 -9.55
CA GLU A 113 -8.23 -6.47 -9.47
C GLU A 113 -7.26 -5.42 -10.02
N SER A 114 -7.76 -4.45 -10.78
CA SER A 114 -6.95 -3.36 -11.31
C SER A 114 -6.97 -2.12 -10.41
N SER A 115 -7.76 -2.11 -9.33
CA SER A 115 -7.81 -0.98 -8.41
C SER A 115 -6.46 -0.70 -7.74
N LEU A 116 -6.19 0.57 -7.44
CA LEU A 116 -4.94 0.99 -6.78
C LEU A 116 -4.87 0.48 -5.34
N LEU A 117 -5.92 0.74 -4.55
CA LEU A 117 -5.87 0.53 -3.11
C LEU A 117 -6.09 -0.93 -2.72
N CYS A 118 -7.00 -1.63 -3.39
CA CYS A 118 -7.39 -3.00 -3.04
C CYS A 118 -6.90 -4.06 -4.06
N GLY A 119 -6.51 -3.61 -5.26
CA GLY A 119 -6.13 -4.43 -6.41
C GLY A 119 -4.63 -4.68 -6.51
N GLU A 120 -4.24 -5.28 -7.64
CA GLU A 120 -2.85 -5.59 -7.95
C GLU A 120 -2.04 -4.33 -8.32
N THR A 121 -2.67 -3.26 -8.80
CA THR A 121 -1.98 -2.03 -9.22
C THR A 121 -1.11 -1.46 -8.10
N GLY A 122 -1.64 -1.33 -6.88
CA GLY A 122 -0.85 -0.83 -5.74
C GLY A 122 0.28 -1.78 -5.35
N VAL A 123 0.05 -3.09 -5.42
CA VAL A 123 1.07 -4.10 -5.14
C VAL A 123 2.21 -4.03 -6.17
N LEU A 124 1.88 -3.91 -7.46
CA LEU A 124 2.83 -3.75 -8.56
C LEU A 124 3.60 -2.44 -8.46
N LEU A 125 2.94 -1.33 -8.14
CA LEU A 125 3.59 -0.02 -7.97
C LEU A 125 4.66 -0.06 -6.88
N VAL A 126 4.34 -0.66 -5.74
CA VAL A 126 5.27 -0.84 -4.62
C VAL A 126 6.41 -1.80 -5.00
N ALA A 127 6.10 -2.93 -5.62
CA ALA A 127 7.12 -3.87 -6.10
C ALA A 127 8.08 -3.22 -7.10
N TRP A 128 7.56 -2.44 -8.06
CA TRP A 128 8.39 -1.71 -9.01
C TRP A 128 9.25 -0.65 -8.32
N ARG A 129 8.70 0.11 -7.37
CA ARG A 129 9.47 1.17 -6.66
C ARG A 129 10.65 0.60 -5.88
N LEU A 130 10.49 -0.59 -5.30
CA LEU A 130 11.49 -1.23 -4.44
C LEU A 130 12.45 -2.15 -5.19
N ALA A 131 11.98 -2.77 -6.27
CA ALA A 131 12.76 -3.65 -7.13
C ALA A 131 12.47 -3.38 -8.62
N PRO A 132 12.91 -2.23 -9.17
CA PRO A 132 12.51 -1.82 -10.53
C PRO A 132 12.90 -2.85 -11.59
N SER A 133 11.95 -3.21 -12.44
CA SER A 133 12.19 -4.02 -13.63
C SER A 133 11.22 -3.65 -14.76
N ALA A 134 11.63 -3.89 -16.01
CA ALA A 134 10.77 -3.64 -17.17
C ALA A 134 9.48 -4.47 -17.12
N GLY A 135 9.56 -5.74 -16.71
CA GLY A 135 8.39 -6.61 -16.59
C GLY A 135 7.35 -6.09 -15.59
N LEU A 136 7.79 -5.58 -14.43
CA LEU A 136 6.87 -4.97 -13.46
C LEU A 136 6.23 -3.69 -13.99
N ALA A 137 6.98 -2.88 -14.74
CA ALA A 137 6.44 -1.68 -15.37
C ALA A 137 5.39 -2.02 -16.43
N ASP A 138 5.65 -3.03 -17.27
CA ASP A 138 4.72 -3.47 -18.30
C ASP A 138 3.44 -4.10 -17.69
N ASP A 139 3.59 -4.93 -16.64
CA ASP A 139 2.46 -5.49 -15.89
C ASP A 139 1.60 -4.38 -15.25
N LEU A 140 2.23 -3.37 -14.65
CA LEU A 140 1.53 -2.23 -14.06
C LEU A 140 0.79 -1.41 -15.13
N LEU A 141 1.42 -1.16 -16.28
CA LEU A 141 0.78 -0.45 -17.39
C LEU A 141 -0.44 -1.22 -17.92
N ALA A 142 -0.35 -2.55 -17.99
CA ALA A 142 -1.47 -3.38 -18.38
C ALA A 142 -2.65 -3.26 -17.39
N ARG A 143 -2.37 -3.20 -16.08
CA ARG A 143 -3.42 -2.97 -15.06
C ARG A 143 -4.05 -1.59 -15.16
N VAL A 144 -3.26 -0.54 -15.38
CA VAL A 144 -3.80 0.82 -15.59
C VAL A 144 -4.77 0.84 -16.77
N ARG A 145 -4.37 0.27 -17.91
CA ARG A 145 -5.21 0.21 -19.12
C ARG A 145 -6.46 -0.64 -18.95
N ALA A 146 -6.35 -1.76 -18.23
CA ALA A 146 -7.50 -2.61 -17.95
C ALA A 146 -8.56 -1.87 -17.11
N ASN A 147 -8.13 -0.97 -16.23
CA ASN A 147 -9.03 -0.24 -15.35
C ASN A 147 -9.81 0.89 -16.05
N VAL A 148 -9.46 1.27 -17.29
CA VAL A 148 -10.14 2.37 -18.01
C VAL A 148 -11.66 2.14 -18.13
N SER A 149 -12.09 0.88 -18.22
CA SER A 149 -13.51 0.52 -18.31
C SER A 149 -14.18 0.26 -16.97
N ASN A 150 -13.55 0.62 -15.84
CA ASN A 150 -14.12 0.39 -14.52
C ASN A 150 -15.38 1.25 -14.31
N GLU A 151 -16.43 0.66 -13.75
CA GLU A 151 -17.68 1.38 -13.47
C GLU A 151 -17.58 2.35 -12.28
N ALA A 152 -16.57 2.19 -11.43
CA ALA A 152 -16.31 3.08 -10.31
C ALA A 152 -15.53 4.34 -10.75
N GLU A 153 -16.06 5.50 -10.37
CA GLU A 153 -15.48 6.83 -10.62
C GLU A 153 -14.80 7.39 -9.37
N GLU A 154 -14.11 6.53 -8.61
CA GLU A 154 -13.47 6.89 -7.34
C GLU A 154 -12.13 6.15 -7.14
N VAL A 155 -11.39 6.50 -6.08
CA VAL A 155 -9.97 6.09 -5.92
C VAL A 155 -9.80 4.67 -5.38
N MET A 156 -10.74 4.17 -4.57
CA MET A 156 -10.63 2.88 -3.89
C MET A 156 -10.65 1.70 -4.86
N TRP A 157 -11.57 1.73 -5.82
CA TRP A 157 -11.84 0.65 -6.77
C TRP A 157 -11.65 1.10 -8.23
N GLY A 158 -11.91 2.37 -8.51
CA GLY A 158 -12.06 2.88 -9.88
C GLY A 158 -10.80 3.38 -10.58
N THR A 159 -11.02 3.89 -11.80
CA THR A 159 -10.02 4.47 -12.71
C THR A 159 -9.18 5.58 -12.08
N PRO A 160 -9.74 6.51 -11.27
CA PRO A 160 -8.95 7.56 -10.63
C PRO A 160 -7.76 7.02 -9.81
N GLY A 161 -7.88 5.86 -9.18
CA GLY A 161 -6.78 5.22 -8.47
C GLY A 161 -5.61 4.84 -9.40
N THR A 162 -5.89 4.19 -10.52
CA THR A 162 -4.85 3.80 -11.49
C THR A 162 -4.20 5.00 -12.19
N LEU A 163 -4.93 6.11 -12.35
CA LEU A 163 -4.36 7.36 -12.89
C LEU A 163 -3.32 7.97 -11.94
N ILE A 164 -3.48 7.83 -10.62
CA ILE A 164 -2.47 8.22 -9.64
C ILE A 164 -1.20 7.38 -9.83
N ALA A 165 -1.33 6.06 -10.01
CA ALA A 165 -0.19 5.18 -10.28
C ALA A 165 0.53 5.54 -11.58
N ALA A 166 -0.21 5.77 -12.67
CA ALA A 166 0.35 6.20 -13.94
C ALA A 166 1.08 7.54 -13.82
N ARG A 167 0.48 8.51 -13.11
CA ARG A 167 1.11 9.80 -12.88
C ARG A 167 2.41 9.67 -12.09
N ALA A 168 2.41 8.87 -11.03
CA ALA A 168 3.60 8.62 -10.23
C ALA A 168 4.73 8.00 -11.08
N MET A 169 4.40 7.01 -11.91
CA MET A 169 5.35 6.40 -12.83
C MET A 169 5.91 7.37 -13.87
N LEU A 170 5.06 8.25 -14.43
CA LEU A 170 5.51 9.32 -15.33
C LEU A 170 6.49 10.26 -14.62
N ASP A 171 6.17 10.70 -13.40
CA ASP A 171 7.01 11.62 -12.64
C ASP A 171 8.35 10.96 -12.24
N TRP A 172 8.38 9.65 -11.95
CA TRP A 172 9.61 8.95 -11.56
C TRP A 172 10.50 8.54 -12.73
N THR A 173 9.91 8.22 -13.88
CA THR A 173 10.64 7.62 -15.00
C THR A 173 10.78 8.54 -16.22
N GLY A 174 9.87 9.51 -16.37
CA GLY A 174 9.73 10.30 -17.60
C GLY A 174 9.24 9.50 -18.81
N ASP A 175 8.81 8.25 -18.65
CA ASP A 175 8.33 7.41 -19.75
C ASP A 175 6.92 7.84 -20.17
N GLU A 176 6.81 8.37 -21.39
CA GLU A 176 5.57 8.92 -21.97
C GLU A 176 4.45 7.88 -22.12
N ARG A 177 4.77 6.58 -22.10
CA ARG A 177 3.73 5.51 -22.10
C ARG A 177 2.76 5.63 -20.93
N TRP A 178 3.16 6.25 -19.82
CA TRP A 178 2.32 6.50 -18.66
C TRP A 178 1.41 7.72 -18.78
N ARG A 179 1.76 8.69 -19.65
CA ARG A 179 0.90 9.84 -19.95
C ARG A 179 -0.31 9.39 -20.77
N ASP A 180 -0.07 8.50 -21.72
CA ASP A 180 -1.05 8.00 -22.68
C ASP A 180 -1.75 6.70 -22.22
N ALA A 181 -1.53 6.30 -20.96
CA ALA A 181 -2.01 5.04 -20.39
C ALA A 181 -3.53 5.01 -20.20
#